data_AF-A0A1A9HVT5-F1
#
_entry.id   AF-A0A1A9HVT5-F1
#
_cell.length_a   1.000
_cell.length_b   1.000
_cell.length_c   1.000
_cell.angle_alpha   90.00
_cell.angle_beta   90.00
_cell.angle_gamma   90.00
#
_symmetry.space_group_name_H-M   'P 1'
#
loop_
_entity.id
_entity.type
_entity.pdbx_description
1 polymer ?
#
loop_
_entity_poly.entity_id
_entity_poly.type
_entity_poly.pdbx_seq_one_letter_code
_entity_poly.pdbx_strand_id
1 'polypeptide(L)'
;MTKILANQNAKQFTQTSPTLPIEGQTSKATRLKKIQEILLRIFQVASILLSIGIFVAVAVLSYVSVSLTTMYAVLLPMMITSILLMLILLIIGVIKKPDLPRIKMPTTTLETKPKPYNNFFTSSALEQSYILHTEPSEKNLPILNAKNILQYKLKASPKIKLITAQAPNLPTIYPQEKNCLHRLFLLPPENSVRSPLNLPSSSPLTDLQADLGDESWNKMKGEMNICPRQGYWQCFPYKDINQQSCNEELILAWSPWGYYNADLEKMLDSTKNTSYIPPYIANPQKCATYYFTYLFYELMTQGKAEVHLHAEDAFNPINHTGNSTYDNKFVKLLPAYLLNGLCKAVQQASSALKDDMLSEIAKKNLQKILNKGFVLYLTKASGNPLKE
;
A
#
# COMPACT_ATOMS: atom_id res chain seq x y z
N MET A 1 -64.59 79.49 -12.73
CA MET A 1 -65.79 78.82 -13.28
C MET A 1 -66.10 77.64 -12.38
N THR A 2 -67.26 77.68 -11.69
CA THR A 2 -68.00 76.54 -11.07
C THR A 2 -67.29 75.77 -9.95
N LYS A 3 -67.80 75.49 -8.74
CA LYS A 3 -68.97 75.80 -7.86
C LYS A 3 -68.48 75.28 -6.47
N ILE A 4 -68.48 76.06 -5.38
CA ILE A 4 -69.59 76.27 -4.42
C ILE A 4 -70.06 74.99 -3.70
N LEU A 5 -69.86 75.03 -2.37
CA LEU A 5 -70.65 74.50 -1.24
C LEU A 5 -70.99 72.99 -1.19
N ALA A 6 -70.60 72.26 -0.15
CA ALA A 6 -71.15 72.27 1.22
C ALA A 6 -72.25 71.23 1.43
N ASN A 7 -72.37 70.87 2.71
CA ASN A 7 -73.54 70.28 3.35
C ASN A 7 -73.88 68.84 2.97
N GLN A 8 -73.74 67.93 3.93
CA GLN A 8 -74.67 67.74 5.05
C GLN A 8 -76.02 67.18 4.59
N ASN A 9 -76.40 66.15 5.33
CA ASN A 9 -77.74 65.90 5.83
C ASN A 9 -78.74 65.36 4.80
N ALA A 10 -79.10 64.09 4.92
CA ALA A 10 -80.05 63.59 5.91
C ALA A 10 -81.48 64.00 5.57
N LYS A 11 -82.30 62.98 5.37
CA LYS A 11 -83.70 62.86 5.80
C LYS A 11 -83.96 61.35 5.83
N GLN A 12 -83.92 60.69 6.99
CA GLN A 12 -85.00 60.60 7.97
C GLN A 12 -86.38 60.46 7.33
N PHE A 13 -87.04 59.33 7.58
CA PHE A 13 -88.37 59.38 8.15
C PHE A 13 -88.62 58.19 9.09
N THR A 14 -88.95 58.57 10.32
CA THR A 14 -89.55 57.88 11.44
C THR A 14 -90.89 57.21 11.12
N GLN A 15 -91.24 56.11 11.81
CA GLN A 15 -92.50 56.03 12.57
C GLN A 15 -92.54 54.88 13.61
N THR A 16 -93.12 55.27 14.76
CA THR A 16 -93.60 54.51 15.94
C THR A 16 -92.60 53.99 16.99
N SER A 17 -92.50 54.76 18.08
CA SER A 17 -91.99 54.49 19.45
C SER A 17 -92.78 53.39 20.22
N PRO A 18 -92.44 52.96 21.47
CA PRO A 18 -91.47 53.51 22.45
C PRO A 18 -90.54 52.53 23.24
N THR A 19 -89.35 53.08 23.57
CA THR A 19 -88.47 53.07 24.78
C THR A 19 -88.42 51.94 25.84
N LEU A 20 -87.19 51.45 26.19
CA LEU A 20 -86.47 51.44 27.52
C LEU A 20 -85.24 50.44 27.56
N PRO A 21 -84.27 50.45 28.52
CA PRO A 21 -82.87 50.87 28.26
C PRO A 21 -81.70 49.95 28.79
N ILE A 22 -80.44 50.38 28.52
CA ILE A 22 -79.12 50.25 29.24
C ILE A 22 -78.63 48.87 29.78
N GLU A 23 -77.43 48.42 29.34
CA GLU A 23 -76.27 47.87 30.12
C GLU A 23 -75.36 47.01 29.21
N GLY A 24 -74.06 47.34 29.04
CA GLY A 24 -73.11 46.41 28.40
C GLY A 24 -71.85 46.95 27.71
N GLN A 25 -71.60 48.26 27.67
CA GLN A 25 -70.48 48.82 26.85
C GLN A 25 -69.11 48.94 27.55
N THR A 26 -68.98 48.73 28.86
CA THR A 26 -67.69 48.90 29.58
C THR A 26 -66.76 47.68 29.57
N SER A 27 -67.22 46.50 29.13
CA SER A 27 -66.41 45.26 29.15
C SER A 27 -65.55 45.02 27.90
N LYS A 28 -65.94 45.58 26.74
CA LYS A 28 -65.25 45.37 25.46
C LYS A 28 -64.03 46.29 25.25
N ALA A 29 -64.08 47.54 25.73
CA ALA A 29 -62.98 48.49 25.55
C ALA A 29 -61.70 48.08 26.34
N THR A 30 -61.86 47.51 27.54
CA THR A 30 -60.75 47.06 28.40
C THR A 30 -60.09 45.79 27.87
N ARG A 31 -60.86 44.89 27.23
CA ARG A 31 -60.33 43.70 26.54
C ARG A 31 -59.56 44.07 25.28
N LEU A 32 -60.05 45.02 24.48
CA LEU A 32 -59.36 45.46 23.26
C LEU A 32 -57.99 46.10 23.56
N LYS A 33 -57.91 46.91 24.62
CA LYS A 33 -56.68 47.57 25.06
C LYS A 33 -55.62 46.57 25.58
N LYS A 34 -56.06 45.54 26.31
CA LYS A 34 -55.19 44.44 26.75
C LYS A 34 -54.67 43.59 25.57
N ILE A 35 -55.51 43.32 24.58
CA ILE A 35 -55.10 42.57 23.38
C ILE A 35 -54.09 43.36 22.54
N GLN A 36 -54.27 44.67 22.41
CA GLN A 36 -53.30 45.54 21.72
C GLN A 36 -51.94 45.58 22.43
N GLU A 37 -51.92 45.63 23.77
CA GLU A 37 -50.67 45.65 24.54
C GLU A 37 -49.91 44.31 24.44
N ILE A 38 -50.64 43.18 24.42
CA ILE A 38 -50.05 41.85 24.22
C ILE A 38 -49.50 41.72 22.79
N LEU A 39 -50.25 42.15 21.77
CA LEU A 39 -49.79 42.13 20.38
C LEU A 39 -48.56 43.01 20.17
N LEU A 40 -48.49 44.18 20.82
CA LEU A 40 -47.33 45.06 20.75
C LEU A 40 -46.08 44.40 21.37
N ARG A 41 -46.22 43.72 22.52
CA ARG A 41 -45.10 42.98 23.13
C ARG A 41 -44.64 41.81 22.27
N ILE A 42 -45.58 41.07 21.67
CA ILE A 42 -45.25 39.98 20.73
C ILE A 42 -44.51 40.55 19.52
N PHE A 43 -44.94 41.69 18.99
CA PHE A 43 -44.29 42.32 17.84
C PHE A 43 -42.88 42.86 18.16
N GLN A 44 -42.68 43.35 19.39
CA GLN A 44 -41.37 43.78 19.89
C GLN A 44 -40.42 42.58 20.04
N VAL A 45 -40.89 41.48 20.65
CA VAL A 45 -40.09 40.25 20.78
C VAL A 45 -39.76 39.65 19.41
N ALA A 46 -40.72 39.64 18.48
CA ALA A 46 -40.50 39.19 17.11
C ALA A 46 -39.49 40.07 16.36
N SER A 47 -39.55 41.40 16.54
CA SER A 47 -38.57 42.33 15.95
C SER A 47 -37.16 42.13 16.51
N ILE A 48 -37.03 41.85 17.81
CA ILE A 48 -35.73 41.56 18.44
C ILE A 48 -35.16 40.24 17.90
N LEU A 49 -35.99 39.18 17.81
CA LEU A 49 -35.56 37.90 17.24
C LEU A 49 -35.16 38.02 15.77
N LEU A 50 -35.90 38.81 14.98
CA LEU A 50 -35.58 39.06 13.57
C LEU A 50 -34.26 39.81 13.42
N SER A 51 -34.00 40.83 14.26
CA SER A 51 -32.76 41.59 14.22
C SER A 51 -31.55 40.78 14.67
N ILE A 52 -31.69 39.89 15.65
CA ILE A 52 -30.66 38.89 16.00
C ILE A 52 -30.41 37.94 14.81
N GLY A 53 -31.47 37.44 14.17
CA GLY A 53 -31.35 36.57 13.00
C GLY A 53 -30.62 37.23 11.83
N ILE A 54 -30.93 38.49 11.52
CA ILE A 54 -30.23 39.27 10.49
C ILE A 54 -28.77 39.49 10.87
N PHE A 55 -28.47 39.82 12.13
CA PHE A 55 -27.10 40.02 12.59
C PHE A 55 -26.25 38.76 12.46
N VAL A 56 -26.80 37.59 12.84
CA VAL A 56 -26.13 36.29 12.66
C VAL A 56 -25.94 35.97 11.18
N ALA A 57 -26.95 36.21 10.34
CA ALA A 57 -26.84 35.97 8.89
C ALA A 57 -25.75 36.85 8.26
N VAL A 58 -25.67 38.13 8.63
CA VAL A 58 -24.62 39.05 8.16
C VAL A 58 -23.25 38.60 8.68
N ALA A 59 -23.13 38.23 9.96
CA ALA A 59 -21.87 37.74 10.52
C ALA A 59 -21.37 36.46 9.84
N VAL A 60 -22.28 35.52 9.52
CA VAL A 60 -21.96 34.29 8.78
C VAL A 60 -21.57 34.61 7.34
N LEU A 61 -22.31 35.49 6.65
CA LEU A 61 -21.96 35.93 5.29
C LEU A 61 -20.61 36.65 5.25
N SER A 62 -20.30 37.49 6.24
CA SER A 62 -18.99 38.15 6.40
C SER A 62 -17.87 37.15 6.71
N TYR A 63 -18.11 36.15 7.55
CA TYR A 63 -17.14 35.11 7.87
C TYR A 63 -16.83 34.21 6.67
N VAL A 64 -17.87 33.82 5.92
CA VAL A 64 -17.75 33.02 4.70
C VAL A 64 -17.02 33.80 3.60
N SER A 65 -17.32 35.09 3.42
CA SER A 65 -16.65 35.93 2.41
C SER A 65 -15.18 36.26 2.75
N VAL A 66 -14.82 36.44 4.03
CA VAL A 66 -13.43 36.57 4.48
C VAL A 66 -12.66 35.25 4.34
N SER A 67 -13.31 34.11 4.64
CA SER A 67 -12.71 32.78 4.48
C SER A 67 -12.47 32.44 3.01
N LEU A 68 -13.41 32.76 2.10
CA LEU A 68 -13.24 32.56 0.66
C LEU A 68 -12.18 33.50 0.08
N THR A 69 -12.14 34.78 0.46
CA THR A 69 -11.12 35.71 -0.05
C THR A 69 -9.71 35.36 0.43
N THR A 70 -9.53 34.87 1.66
CA THR A 70 -8.24 34.36 2.14
C THR A 70 -7.86 33.04 1.47
N MET A 71 -8.82 32.15 1.22
CA MET A 71 -8.57 30.91 0.47
C MET A 71 -8.13 31.19 -0.96
N TYR A 72 -8.79 32.13 -1.68
CA TYR A 72 -8.38 32.55 -3.02
C TYR A 72 -7.06 33.34 -3.02
N ALA A 73 -6.82 34.20 -2.03
CA ALA A 73 -5.57 34.96 -1.92
C ALA A 73 -4.34 34.08 -1.62
N VAL A 74 -4.52 32.90 -1.01
CA VAL A 74 -3.42 31.95 -0.73
C VAL A 74 -3.33 30.87 -1.81
N LEU A 75 -4.46 30.30 -2.24
CA LEU A 75 -4.47 29.23 -3.22
C LEU A 75 -4.18 29.71 -4.65
N LEU A 76 -4.62 30.92 -5.04
CA LEU A 76 -4.37 31.41 -6.39
C LEU A 76 -2.86 31.66 -6.62
N PRO A 77 -2.09 32.30 -5.71
CA PRO A 77 -0.64 32.39 -5.84
C PRO A 77 0.06 31.04 -5.71
N MET A 78 -0.41 30.11 -4.88
CA MET A 78 0.18 28.75 -4.80
C MET A 78 -0.05 27.94 -6.08
N MET A 79 -1.24 28.05 -6.69
CA MET A 79 -1.55 27.42 -7.97
C MET A 79 -0.74 28.05 -9.11
N ILE A 80 -0.67 29.39 -9.15
CA ILE A 80 0.14 30.10 -10.15
C ILE A 80 1.63 29.77 -9.98
N THR A 81 2.17 29.75 -8.76
CA THR A 81 3.59 29.40 -8.53
C THR A 81 3.87 27.93 -8.85
N SER A 82 2.95 27.01 -8.56
CA SER A 82 3.09 25.59 -8.92
C SER A 82 3.05 25.37 -10.44
N ILE A 83 2.16 26.08 -11.15
CA ILE A 83 2.09 26.04 -12.62
C ILE A 83 3.34 26.68 -13.22
N LEU A 84 3.81 27.82 -12.68
CA LEU A 84 5.03 28.48 -13.14
C LEU A 84 6.26 27.60 -12.90
N LEU A 85 6.33 26.89 -11.76
CA LEU A 85 7.41 25.96 -11.44
C LEU A 85 7.40 24.74 -12.37
N MET A 86 6.22 24.18 -12.65
CA MET A 86 6.06 23.12 -13.65
C MET A 86 6.47 23.60 -15.04
N LEU A 87 6.12 24.83 -15.43
CA LEU A 87 6.50 25.41 -16.71
C LEU A 87 8.02 25.65 -16.78
N ILE A 88 8.63 26.14 -15.70
CA ILE A 88 10.09 26.34 -15.58
C ILE A 88 10.81 24.99 -15.63
N LEU A 89 10.32 23.95 -14.94
CA LEU A 89 10.89 22.60 -15.00
C LEU A 89 10.73 21.97 -16.39
N LEU A 90 9.62 22.22 -17.07
CA LEU A 90 9.40 21.79 -18.44
C LEU A 90 10.34 22.52 -19.41
N ILE A 91 10.51 23.83 -19.25
CA ILE A 91 11.44 24.65 -20.04
C ILE A 91 12.90 24.23 -19.77
N ILE A 92 13.28 23.95 -18.52
CA ILE A 92 14.61 23.42 -18.17
C ILE A 92 14.79 22.00 -18.73
N GLY A 93 13.77 21.15 -18.69
CA GLY A 93 13.79 19.79 -19.24
C GLY A 93 13.81 19.73 -20.77
N VAL A 94 13.26 20.73 -21.45
CA VAL A 94 13.23 20.83 -22.92
C VAL A 94 14.45 21.59 -23.46
N ILE A 95 15.04 22.53 -22.70
CA ILE A 95 16.16 23.38 -23.18
C ILE A 95 17.55 22.85 -22.75
N LYS A 96 17.66 21.89 -21.83
CA LYS A 96 18.98 21.35 -21.41
C LYS A 96 19.20 19.87 -21.74
N LYS A 97 19.77 19.63 -22.93
CA LYS A 97 21.06 18.94 -23.04
C LYS A 97 22.00 19.94 -23.71
N PRO A 98 22.97 20.54 -23.03
CA PRO A 98 24.16 19.82 -22.55
C PRO A 98 24.68 20.26 -21.16
N ASP A 99 25.56 19.42 -20.59
CA ASP A 99 26.55 19.66 -19.53
C ASP A 99 26.31 20.78 -18.50
N LEU A 100 26.01 20.36 -17.25
CA LEU A 100 26.12 21.21 -16.05
C LEU A 100 26.97 20.54 -14.96
N PRO A 101 27.60 21.35 -14.09
CA PRO A 101 28.89 21.08 -13.49
C PRO A 101 28.81 20.17 -12.26
N ARG A 102 29.86 19.36 -12.11
CA ARG A 102 30.18 18.55 -10.93
C ARG A 102 30.15 19.40 -9.66
N ILE A 103 29.11 19.22 -8.86
CA ILE A 103 29.21 19.39 -7.41
C ILE A 103 30.02 18.21 -6.89
N LYS A 104 31.22 18.49 -6.40
CA LYS A 104 32.12 17.51 -5.78
C LYS A 104 31.49 16.99 -4.49
N MET A 105 30.80 15.87 -4.58
CA MET A 105 30.74 14.92 -3.47
C MET A 105 32.16 14.38 -3.22
N PRO A 106 32.55 14.12 -1.97
CA PRO A 106 33.90 13.67 -1.64
C PRO A 106 34.26 12.42 -2.44
N THR A 107 35.27 12.60 -3.27
CA THR A 107 35.91 11.62 -4.11
C THR A 107 36.52 10.53 -3.22
N THR A 108 35.93 9.35 -3.21
CA THR A 108 36.73 8.12 -3.22
C THR A 108 36.53 7.51 -4.59
N THR A 109 37.29 8.05 -5.55
CA THR A 109 37.48 7.48 -6.87
C THR A 109 38.11 6.11 -6.72
N LEU A 110 37.33 5.09 -7.02
CA LEU A 110 37.75 4.03 -7.92
C LEU A 110 36.65 3.87 -8.95
N GLU A 111 36.64 4.80 -9.92
CA GLU A 111 36.09 4.52 -11.24
C GLU A 111 36.86 3.33 -11.80
N THR A 112 36.36 2.14 -11.55
CA THR A 112 36.53 1.07 -12.51
C THR A 112 35.34 1.18 -13.44
N LYS A 113 35.61 1.41 -14.73
CA LYS A 113 34.66 1.13 -15.82
C LYS A 113 33.87 -0.12 -15.42
N PRO A 114 32.52 -0.16 -15.51
CA PRO A 114 31.82 -1.41 -15.31
C PRO A 114 32.41 -2.38 -16.31
N LYS A 115 33.27 -3.29 -15.83
CA LYS A 115 33.67 -4.46 -16.60
C LYS A 115 32.35 -5.07 -17.05
N PRO A 116 32.26 -5.57 -18.29
CA PRO A 116 31.10 -6.38 -18.66
C PRO A 116 30.90 -7.36 -17.52
N TYR A 117 29.68 -7.45 -16.98
CA TYR A 117 29.31 -8.49 -16.03
C TYR A 117 29.30 -9.83 -16.78
N ASN A 118 30.45 -10.22 -17.33
CA ASN A 118 30.81 -11.58 -17.60
C ASN A 118 31.11 -12.17 -16.24
N ASN A 119 30.07 -12.64 -15.57
CA ASN A 119 30.16 -13.80 -14.71
C ASN A 119 28.78 -14.44 -14.76
N PHE A 120 28.68 -15.42 -15.67
CA PHE A 120 27.75 -16.53 -15.51
C PHE A 120 27.79 -16.94 -14.04
N PHE A 121 26.67 -16.80 -13.32
CA PHE A 121 26.56 -17.32 -11.96
C PHE A 121 26.56 -18.85 -12.06
N THR A 122 27.75 -19.41 -12.13
CA THR A 122 28.07 -20.82 -11.88
C THR A 122 28.17 -21.02 -10.36
N SER A 123 28.31 -22.26 -9.89
CA SER A 123 28.62 -22.63 -8.50
C SER A 123 29.65 -21.71 -7.82
N SER A 124 30.60 -21.17 -8.59
CA SER A 124 31.60 -20.18 -8.17
C SER A 124 31.03 -18.92 -7.47
N ALA A 125 29.82 -18.48 -7.81
CA ALA A 125 29.24 -17.27 -7.25
C ALA A 125 28.53 -17.48 -5.90
N LEU A 126 28.00 -18.69 -5.67
CA LEU A 126 27.56 -19.14 -4.35
C LEU A 126 28.77 -19.19 -3.41
N GLU A 127 29.87 -19.80 -3.86
CA GLU A 127 31.14 -19.92 -3.12
C GLU A 127 31.80 -18.57 -2.86
N GLN A 128 31.56 -17.54 -3.69
CA GLN A 128 32.06 -16.19 -3.45
C GLN A 128 31.39 -15.53 -2.25
N SER A 129 30.08 -15.71 -2.08
CA SER A 129 29.29 -14.98 -1.08
C SER A 129 29.00 -15.81 0.18
N TYR A 130 29.00 -17.14 0.07
CA TYR A 130 28.63 -18.06 1.13
C TYR A 130 29.74 -19.05 1.46
N ILE A 131 29.75 -19.53 2.69
CA ILE A 131 30.57 -20.63 3.18
C ILE A 131 29.63 -21.81 3.39
N LEU A 132 29.90 -22.93 2.73
CA LEU A 132 29.21 -24.17 3.01
C LEU A 132 29.59 -24.61 4.44
N HIS A 133 28.58 -24.67 5.30
CA HIS A 133 28.67 -25.25 6.62
C HIS A 133 28.20 -26.70 6.50
N THR A 134 29.03 -27.63 7.00
CA THR A 134 28.85 -29.09 6.94
C THR A 134 27.41 -29.56 7.05
N GLU A 135 27.10 -30.68 6.37
CA GLU A 135 25.82 -31.36 6.45
C GLU A 135 25.42 -31.58 7.92
N PRO A 136 24.20 -31.18 8.33
CA PRO A 136 23.76 -31.37 9.70
C PRO A 136 23.73 -32.85 10.05
N SER A 137 24.15 -33.21 11.27
CA SER A 137 23.96 -34.56 11.80
C SER A 137 22.48 -34.94 11.74
N GLU A 138 22.15 -36.17 11.34
CA GLU A 138 20.78 -36.70 11.21
C GLU A 138 19.90 -36.46 12.46
N LYS A 139 20.51 -36.32 13.65
CA LYS A 139 19.79 -36.08 14.90
C LYS A 139 19.31 -34.63 15.10
N ASN A 140 19.75 -33.69 14.28
CA ASN A 140 19.44 -32.25 14.39
C ASN A 140 18.91 -31.68 13.06
N LEU A 141 18.13 -32.46 12.31
CA LEU A 141 17.57 -31.97 11.05
C LEU A 141 16.48 -30.92 11.35
N PRO A 142 16.63 -29.68 10.85
CA PRO A 142 15.63 -28.63 11.07
C PRO A 142 14.37 -28.86 10.22
N ILE A 143 14.37 -29.82 9.30
CA ILE A 143 13.26 -30.10 8.40
C ILE A 143 12.93 -31.58 8.47
N LEU A 144 11.70 -31.91 8.85
CA LEU A 144 11.25 -33.30 8.97
C LEU A 144 11.16 -33.95 7.59
N ASN A 145 11.64 -35.21 7.48
CA ASN A 145 11.64 -36.01 6.25
C ASN A 145 12.45 -35.41 5.07
N ALA A 146 13.27 -34.40 5.31
CA ALA A 146 14.09 -33.79 4.28
C ALA A 146 15.33 -34.62 3.95
N LYS A 147 15.77 -34.53 2.68
CA LYS A 147 16.99 -35.13 2.14
C LYS A 147 17.90 -34.04 1.57
N ASN A 148 19.16 -34.39 1.32
CA ASN A 148 20.13 -33.49 0.67
C ASN A 148 20.20 -32.11 1.33
N ILE A 149 20.22 -32.05 2.67
CA ILE A 149 20.22 -30.79 3.41
C ILE A 149 21.61 -30.17 3.35
N LEU A 150 21.69 -28.93 2.88
CA LEU A 150 22.93 -28.14 2.87
C LEU A 150 22.71 -26.84 3.63
N GLN A 151 23.65 -26.52 4.49
CA GLN A 151 23.65 -25.27 5.22
C GLN A 151 24.75 -24.36 4.72
N TYR A 152 24.42 -23.10 4.49
CA TYR A 152 25.36 -22.07 4.07
C TYR A 152 25.30 -20.91 5.07
N LYS A 153 26.44 -20.25 5.26
CA LYS A 153 26.56 -19.01 6.02
C LYS A 153 27.04 -17.91 5.10
N LEU A 154 26.44 -16.72 5.17
CA LEU A 154 26.92 -15.58 4.40
C LEU A 154 28.31 -15.15 4.91
N LYS A 155 29.30 -14.99 4.03
CA LYS A 155 30.67 -14.59 4.42
C LYS A 155 30.71 -13.25 5.15
N ALA A 156 29.99 -12.27 4.61
CA ALA A 156 29.94 -10.92 5.18
C ALA A 156 29.22 -10.86 6.53
N SER A 157 28.35 -11.83 6.82
CA SER A 157 27.63 -11.93 8.09
C SER A 157 27.29 -13.38 8.40
N PRO A 158 28.17 -14.13 9.09
CA PRO A 158 28.00 -15.58 9.30
C PRO A 158 26.77 -15.99 10.11
N LYS A 159 26.10 -15.01 10.73
CA LYS A 159 24.82 -15.19 11.45
C LYS A 159 23.64 -15.34 10.49
N ILE A 160 23.79 -14.87 9.24
CA ILE A 160 22.82 -15.07 8.18
C ILE A 160 23.07 -16.46 7.58
N LYS A 161 22.07 -17.32 7.72
CA LYS A 161 22.11 -18.72 7.32
C LYS A 161 21.13 -18.95 6.17
N LEU A 162 21.52 -19.84 5.27
CA LEU A 162 20.67 -20.39 4.24
C LEU A 162 20.68 -21.90 4.42
N ILE A 163 19.51 -22.50 4.55
CA ILE A 163 19.33 -23.95 4.66
C ILE A 163 18.55 -24.39 3.45
N THR A 164 19.14 -25.28 2.66
CA THR A 164 18.51 -25.82 1.46
C THR A 164 18.24 -27.29 1.64
N ALA A 165 17.11 -27.78 1.13
CA ALA A 165 16.76 -29.18 1.27
C ALA A 165 15.85 -29.67 0.15
N GLN A 166 15.93 -30.96 -0.12
CA GLN A 166 14.86 -31.68 -0.78
C GLN A 166 13.80 -32.03 0.29
N ALA A 167 12.58 -31.51 0.16
CA ALA A 167 11.51 -31.73 1.13
C ALA A 167 10.13 -31.64 0.46
N PRO A 168 9.06 -32.21 1.07
CA PRO A 168 7.69 -32.04 0.58
C PRO A 168 7.28 -30.56 0.42
N ASN A 169 6.18 -30.32 -0.30
CA ASN A 169 5.65 -28.99 -0.57
C ASN A 169 5.10 -28.24 0.64
N LEU A 170 4.76 -28.92 1.73
CA LEU A 170 4.42 -28.28 3.01
C LEU A 170 5.23 -28.97 4.11
N PRO A 171 6.55 -28.74 4.16
CA PRO A 171 7.41 -29.45 5.09
C PRO A 171 7.19 -28.93 6.51
N THR A 172 7.22 -29.83 7.49
CA THR A 172 7.35 -29.43 8.89
C THR A 172 8.79 -29.02 9.13
N ILE A 173 9.00 -27.76 9.51
CA ILE A 173 10.31 -27.19 9.80
C ILE A 173 10.31 -26.79 11.27
N TYR A 174 11.31 -27.27 12.01
CA TYR A 174 11.56 -26.87 13.39
C TYR A 174 12.51 -25.65 13.36
N PRO A 175 12.01 -24.43 13.65
CA PRO A 175 12.83 -23.23 13.61
C PRO A 175 14.02 -23.33 14.56
N GLN A 176 15.10 -22.62 14.24
CA GLN A 176 16.26 -22.53 15.11
C GLN A 176 15.94 -21.59 16.28
N GLU A 177 16.36 -21.96 17.49
CA GLU A 177 16.08 -21.15 18.68
C GLU A 177 14.56 -20.95 18.93
N LYS A 178 14.15 -20.02 19.80
CA LYS A 178 12.74 -19.72 20.10
C LYS A 178 12.10 -18.78 19.06
N ASN A 179 12.54 -18.81 17.80
CA ASN A 179 12.01 -17.93 16.76
C ASN A 179 10.76 -18.52 16.12
N CYS A 180 9.94 -17.66 15.53
CA CYS A 180 8.83 -18.06 14.70
C CYS A 180 9.26 -18.30 13.27
N LEU A 181 8.82 -19.42 12.71
CA LEU A 181 8.94 -19.69 11.29
C LEU A 181 7.81 -18.97 10.54
N HIS A 182 8.17 -18.25 9.49
CA HIS A 182 7.19 -17.65 8.59
C HIS A 182 7.30 -18.30 7.21
N ARG A 183 6.15 -18.69 6.63
CA ARG A 183 6.11 -19.41 5.35
C ARG A 183 5.75 -18.44 4.23
N LEU A 184 6.67 -18.22 3.31
CA LEU A 184 6.54 -17.31 2.18
C LEU A 184 6.19 -18.08 0.90
N PHE A 185 5.07 -17.69 0.29
CA PHE A 185 4.61 -18.19 -1.01
C PHE A 185 4.49 -17.04 -2.01
N LEU A 186 4.91 -17.28 -3.26
CA LEU A 186 4.85 -16.28 -4.32
C LEU A 186 3.64 -16.54 -5.22
N LEU A 187 2.69 -15.60 -5.23
CA LEU A 187 1.49 -15.67 -6.06
C LEU A 187 1.83 -15.30 -7.51
N PRO A 188 1.39 -16.10 -8.51
CA PRO A 188 1.46 -15.70 -9.91
C PRO A 188 0.50 -14.53 -10.17
N PRO A 189 0.79 -13.59 -11.08
CA PRO A 189 -0.13 -12.50 -11.38
C PRO A 189 -1.45 -13.04 -11.94
N GLU A 190 -2.58 -12.50 -11.47
CA GLU A 190 -3.91 -13.03 -11.79
C GLU A 190 -4.42 -12.69 -13.20
N ASN A 191 -3.77 -11.78 -13.93
CA ASN A 191 -4.46 -11.09 -15.00
C ASN A 191 -4.10 -11.61 -16.39
N SER A 192 -4.94 -12.52 -16.89
CA SER A 192 -5.25 -12.61 -18.32
C SER A 192 -6.55 -11.83 -18.54
N VAL A 193 -6.48 -10.69 -19.23
CA VAL A 193 -7.64 -9.84 -19.59
C VAL A 193 -8.69 -10.59 -20.43
N ARG A 194 -8.38 -11.81 -20.91
CA ARG A 194 -9.19 -12.53 -21.89
C ARG A 194 -9.82 -13.82 -21.41
N SER A 195 -9.49 -14.33 -20.24
CA SER A 195 -10.21 -15.46 -19.61
C SER A 195 -9.73 -15.67 -18.17
N PRO A 196 -10.64 -16.00 -17.23
CA PRO A 196 -10.29 -16.72 -16.01
C PRO A 196 -9.97 -18.16 -16.42
N LEU A 197 -8.86 -18.35 -17.13
CA LEU A 197 -8.28 -19.69 -17.22
C LEU A 197 -7.85 -20.04 -15.80
N ASN A 198 -8.18 -21.25 -15.34
CA ASN A 198 -7.57 -21.83 -14.15
C ASN A 198 -6.06 -21.83 -14.39
N LEU A 199 -5.39 -20.76 -13.96
CA LEU A 199 -3.96 -20.62 -14.13
C LEU A 199 -3.33 -21.76 -13.33
N PRO A 200 -2.39 -22.51 -13.91
CA PRO A 200 -1.73 -23.57 -13.18
C PRO A 200 -1.02 -22.95 -11.97
N SER A 201 -1.51 -23.23 -10.77
CA SER A 201 -0.81 -22.92 -9.54
C SER A 201 0.43 -23.81 -9.43
N SER A 202 1.49 -23.30 -8.81
CA SER A 202 2.60 -24.16 -8.41
C SER A 202 2.09 -25.23 -7.44
N SER A 203 2.73 -26.40 -7.43
CA SER A 203 2.34 -27.48 -6.52
C SER A 203 2.31 -27.05 -5.05
N PRO A 204 3.26 -26.23 -4.54
CA PRO A 204 3.16 -25.67 -3.18
C PRO A 204 1.94 -24.80 -2.93
N LEU A 205 1.54 -23.96 -3.89
CA LEU A 205 0.33 -23.13 -3.77
C LEU A 205 -0.95 -23.98 -3.82
N THR A 206 -0.98 -25.01 -4.66
CA THR A 206 -2.12 -25.95 -4.72
C THR A 206 -2.26 -26.72 -3.41
N ASP A 207 -1.16 -27.23 -2.86
CA ASP A 207 -1.17 -27.95 -1.59
C ASP A 207 -1.56 -27.02 -0.43
N LEU A 208 -1.09 -25.76 -0.45
CA LEU A 208 -1.50 -24.74 0.51
C LEU A 208 -3.00 -24.42 0.42
N GLN A 209 -3.53 -24.26 -0.79
CA GLN A 209 -4.97 -24.03 -0.98
C GLN A 209 -5.79 -25.21 -0.45
N ALA A 210 -5.34 -26.43 -0.69
CA ALA A 210 -6.00 -27.64 -0.17
C ALA A 210 -5.96 -27.72 1.37
N ASP A 211 -4.83 -27.35 1.99
CA ASP A 211 -4.66 -27.32 3.45
C ASP A 211 -5.54 -26.25 4.13
N LEU A 212 -5.61 -25.04 3.55
CA LEU A 212 -6.40 -23.93 4.08
C LEU A 212 -7.91 -24.08 3.87
N GLY A 213 -8.31 -24.79 2.81
CA GLY A 213 -9.68 -24.85 2.31
C GLY A 213 -10.11 -23.57 1.57
N ASP A 214 -11.17 -23.70 0.77
CA ASP A 214 -11.61 -22.64 -0.16
C ASP A 214 -11.98 -21.33 0.54
N GLU A 215 -12.64 -21.37 1.70
CA GLU A 215 -13.07 -20.16 2.41
C GLU A 215 -11.87 -19.30 2.85
N SER A 216 -10.92 -19.92 3.56
CA SER A 216 -9.72 -19.24 4.06
C SER A 216 -8.86 -18.75 2.90
N TRP A 217 -8.65 -19.60 1.89
CA TRP A 217 -7.88 -19.24 0.69
C TRP A 217 -8.50 -18.05 -0.04
N ASN A 218 -9.80 -18.09 -0.34
CA ASN A 218 -10.49 -17.02 -1.05
C ASN A 218 -10.48 -15.70 -0.26
N LYS A 219 -10.57 -15.76 1.06
CA LYS A 219 -10.43 -14.58 1.91
C LYS A 219 -9.02 -13.97 1.80
N MET A 220 -7.97 -14.77 1.99
CA MET A 220 -6.59 -14.28 1.89
C MET A 220 -6.26 -13.74 0.50
N LYS A 221 -6.69 -14.46 -0.54
CA LYS A 221 -6.56 -14.01 -1.93
C LYS A 221 -7.34 -12.74 -2.20
N GLY A 222 -8.56 -12.61 -1.66
CA GLY A 222 -9.36 -11.39 -1.73
C GLY A 222 -8.63 -10.18 -1.14
N GLU A 223 -7.98 -10.33 0.02
CA GLU A 223 -7.17 -9.27 0.63
C GLU A 223 -5.95 -8.92 -0.24
N MET A 224 -5.23 -9.91 -0.77
CA MET A 224 -4.12 -9.68 -1.71
C MET A 224 -4.55 -8.98 -3.01
N ASN A 225 -5.78 -9.24 -3.47
CA ASN A 225 -6.36 -8.66 -4.68
C ASN A 225 -6.79 -7.19 -4.51
N ILE A 226 -6.80 -6.64 -3.29
CA ILE A 226 -6.99 -5.20 -3.05
C ILE A 226 -5.79 -4.41 -3.62
N CYS A 227 -4.58 -4.98 -3.58
CA CYS A 227 -3.38 -4.37 -4.12
C CYS A 227 -2.59 -5.35 -5.01
N PRO A 228 -3.06 -5.65 -6.24
CA PRO A 228 -2.39 -6.57 -7.14
C PRO A 228 -1.20 -5.88 -7.80
N ARG A 229 -0.08 -5.79 -7.08
CA ARG A 229 1.15 -5.13 -7.52
C ARG A 229 2.36 -6.01 -7.24
N GLN A 230 3.29 -6.04 -8.20
CA GLN A 230 4.62 -6.67 -8.05
C GLN A 230 5.27 -6.29 -6.71
N GLY A 231 5.67 -7.30 -5.93
CA GLY A 231 6.36 -7.07 -4.66
C GLY A 231 5.48 -6.65 -3.49
N TYR A 232 4.18 -6.44 -3.70
CA TYR A 232 3.25 -6.31 -2.58
C TYR A 232 3.11 -7.67 -1.89
N TRP A 233 3.15 -7.65 -0.56
CA TRP A 233 3.05 -8.83 0.27
C TRP A 233 2.29 -8.53 1.55
N GLN A 234 1.69 -9.56 2.14
CA GLN A 234 0.93 -9.46 3.38
C GLN A 234 1.10 -10.72 4.23
N CYS A 235 1.00 -10.53 5.56
CA CYS A 235 0.97 -11.61 6.54
C CYS A 235 -0.46 -12.03 6.86
N PHE A 236 -0.65 -13.34 7.00
CA PHE A 236 -1.88 -13.97 7.43
C PHE A 236 -1.58 -14.88 8.63
N PRO A 237 -2.45 -14.91 9.64
CA PRO A 237 -2.33 -15.87 10.73
C PRO A 237 -2.33 -17.29 10.16
N TYR A 238 -1.32 -18.09 10.53
CA TYR A 238 -1.25 -19.49 10.18
C TYR A 238 -1.06 -20.31 11.45
N LYS A 239 -1.88 -21.35 11.60
CA LYS A 239 -1.75 -22.27 12.73
C LYS A 239 -1.34 -23.62 12.17
N ASP A 240 -0.05 -23.92 12.22
CA ASP A 240 0.38 -25.31 12.12
C ASP A 240 -0.17 -26.04 13.35
N ILE A 241 -0.98 -27.08 13.12
CA ILE A 241 -1.67 -27.87 14.16
C ILE A 241 -0.66 -28.45 15.17
N ASN A 242 0.63 -28.50 14.81
CA ASN A 242 1.69 -29.12 15.60
C ASN A 242 2.57 -28.17 16.43
N GLN A 243 2.35 -26.84 16.41
CA GLN A 243 3.20 -25.90 17.17
C GLN A 243 2.43 -25.02 18.16
N GLN A 244 2.79 -25.11 19.45
CA GLN A 244 2.01 -24.56 20.57
C GLN A 244 2.47 -23.19 21.13
N SER A 245 3.58 -22.60 20.67
CA SER A 245 4.18 -21.46 21.41
C SER A 245 4.55 -20.22 20.60
N CYS A 246 4.23 -20.18 19.31
CA CYS A 246 4.67 -19.11 18.41
C CYS A 246 3.54 -18.73 17.43
N ASN A 247 3.38 -17.43 17.15
CA ASN A 247 2.52 -16.95 16.07
C ASN A 247 3.25 -17.12 14.74
N GLU A 248 3.18 -18.33 14.17
CA GLU A 248 3.56 -18.53 12.78
C GLU A 248 2.63 -17.73 11.86
N GLU A 249 3.19 -17.22 10.76
CA GLU A 249 2.42 -16.46 9.78
C GLU A 249 2.73 -16.98 8.39
N LEU A 250 1.67 -17.02 7.58
CA LEU A 250 1.74 -17.16 6.14
C LEU A 250 2.04 -15.80 5.54
N ILE A 251 3.06 -15.71 4.71
CA ILE A 251 3.38 -14.53 3.92
C ILE A 251 3.02 -14.86 2.48
N LEU A 252 2.03 -14.15 1.93
CA LEU A 252 1.75 -14.17 0.50
C LEU A 252 2.36 -12.95 -0.14
N ALA A 253 3.11 -13.14 -1.22
CA ALA A 253 3.72 -12.05 -1.97
C ALA A 253 3.38 -12.18 -3.46
N TRP A 254 2.98 -11.10 -4.10
CA TRP A 254 2.85 -11.08 -5.56
C TRP A 254 4.22 -11.23 -6.20
N SER A 255 4.34 -12.19 -7.12
CA SER A 255 5.59 -12.45 -7.82
C SER A 255 6.00 -11.24 -8.68
N PRO A 256 7.29 -11.00 -8.90
CA PRO A 256 7.73 -9.92 -9.79
C PRO A 256 7.61 -10.31 -11.28
N TRP A 257 7.03 -11.47 -11.57
CA TRP A 257 6.97 -12.08 -12.88
C TRP A 257 5.60 -11.90 -13.49
N GLY A 258 5.54 -11.72 -14.81
CA GLY A 258 4.29 -11.61 -15.56
C GLY A 258 3.63 -10.22 -15.49
N TYR A 259 2.48 -10.12 -16.14
CA TYR A 259 1.85 -8.84 -16.46
C TYR A 259 0.82 -8.45 -15.40
N TYR A 260 0.97 -7.25 -14.86
CA TYR A 260 -0.01 -6.63 -13.96
C TYR A 260 -0.87 -5.62 -14.72
N ASN A 261 -1.94 -5.10 -14.11
CA ASN A 261 -2.85 -4.16 -14.77
C ASN A 261 -2.14 -2.98 -15.43
N ALA A 262 -1.17 -2.37 -14.76
CA ALA A 262 -0.37 -1.28 -15.31
C ALA A 262 0.50 -1.70 -16.51
N ASP A 263 0.95 -2.96 -16.56
CA ASP A 263 1.67 -3.50 -17.73
C ASP A 263 0.71 -3.73 -18.90
N LEU A 264 -0.48 -4.26 -18.61
CA LEU A 264 -1.53 -4.55 -19.59
C LEU A 264 -2.08 -3.27 -20.23
N GLU A 265 -2.35 -2.23 -19.42
CA GLU A 265 -2.74 -0.91 -19.90
C GLU A 265 -1.69 -0.33 -20.86
N LYS A 266 -0.42 -0.36 -20.45
CA LYS A 266 0.69 0.08 -21.31
C LYS A 266 0.77 -0.73 -22.59
N MET A 267 0.57 -2.04 -22.55
CA MET A 267 0.53 -2.87 -23.76
C MET A 267 -0.62 -2.51 -24.69
N LEU A 268 -1.82 -2.25 -24.15
CA LEU A 268 -2.97 -1.84 -24.94
C LEU A 268 -2.75 -0.47 -25.59
N ASP A 269 -2.17 0.48 -24.87
CA ASP A 269 -1.80 1.81 -25.41
C ASP A 269 -0.66 1.74 -26.43
N SER A 270 0.25 0.77 -26.28
CA SER A 270 1.42 0.56 -27.13
C SER A 270 1.07 0.16 -28.58
N THR A 271 -0.19 -0.21 -28.83
CA THR A 271 -0.74 -0.41 -30.19
C THR A 271 -0.64 0.85 -31.09
N LYS A 272 -0.26 2.01 -30.53
CA LYS A 272 -0.05 3.28 -31.25
C LYS A 272 1.42 3.63 -31.60
N ASN A 273 2.31 2.66 -31.81
CA ASN A 273 3.70 2.78 -32.36
C ASN A 273 4.90 2.67 -31.40
N THR A 274 4.78 2.03 -30.23
CA THR A 274 5.99 1.54 -29.52
C THR A 274 5.73 0.15 -28.96
N SER A 275 6.66 -0.79 -29.07
CA SER A 275 6.50 -2.11 -28.43
C SER A 275 6.79 -1.97 -26.94
N TYR A 276 5.78 -2.10 -26.08
CA TYR A 276 6.01 -2.16 -24.63
C TYR A 276 6.67 -3.49 -24.26
N ILE A 277 7.85 -3.41 -23.64
CA ILE A 277 8.53 -4.56 -23.02
C ILE A 277 8.55 -4.31 -21.52
N PRO A 278 7.90 -5.14 -20.70
CA PRO A 278 7.92 -4.99 -19.25
C PRO A 278 9.36 -4.99 -18.70
N PRO A 279 9.63 -4.23 -17.62
CA PRO A 279 10.96 -4.16 -17.02
C PRO A 279 11.55 -5.53 -16.63
N TYR A 280 10.71 -6.45 -16.14
CA TYR A 280 11.15 -7.80 -15.78
C TYR A 280 11.58 -8.63 -16.99
N ILE A 281 11.12 -8.33 -18.21
CA ILE A 281 11.61 -8.95 -19.45
C ILE A 281 12.84 -8.22 -19.96
N ALA A 282 12.83 -6.88 -19.92
CA ALA A 282 13.92 -6.05 -20.44
C ALA A 282 15.21 -6.15 -19.61
N ASN A 283 15.10 -6.29 -18.29
CA ASN A 283 16.24 -6.41 -17.38
C ASN A 283 15.95 -7.41 -16.24
N PRO A 284 15.86 -8.71 -16.59
CA PRO A 284 15.34 -9.73 -15.68
C PRO A 284 16.26 -9.93 -14.47
N GLN A 285 17.58 -9.86 -14.66
CA GLN A 285 18.57 -9.91 -13.58
C GLN A 285 18.39 -8.80 -12.54
N LYS A 286 18.26 -7.55 -13.02
CA LYS A 286 18.12 -6.38 -12.16
C LYS A 286 16.82 -6.47 -11.38
N CYS A 287 15.71 -6.73 -12.06
CA CYS A 287 14.39 -6.87 -11.45
C CYS A 287 14.35 -7.99 -10.41
N ALA A 288 14.88 -9.18 -10.73
CA ALA A 288 14.96 -10.30 -9.78
C ALA A 288 15.74 -9.93 -8.51
N THR A 289 16.95 -9.39 -8.70
CA THR A 289 17.81 -9.03 -7.57
C THR A 289 17.16 -7.95 -6.70
N TYR A 290 16.57 -6.91 -7.30
CA TYR A 290 15.88 -5.85 -6.54
C TYR A 290 14.68 -6.38 -5.78
N TYR A 291 13.84 -7.20 -6.42
CA TYR A 291 12.69 -7.80 -5.76
C TYR A 291 13.08 -8.53 -4.49
N PHE A 292 14.04 -9.46 -4.57
CA PHE A 292 14.48 -10.22 -3.40
C PHE A 292 15.20 -9.33 -2.37
N THR A 293 15.93 -8.30 -2.82
CA THR A 293 16.54 -7.31 -1.91
C THR A 293 15.48 -6.62 -1.04
N TYR A 294 14.46 -6.05 -1.68
CA TYR A 294 13.41 -5.32 -0.96
C TYR A 294 12.55 -6.25 -0.10
N LEU A 295 12.14 -7.40 -0.64
CA LEU A 295 11.35 -8.37 0.10
C LEU A 295 12.06 -8.83 1.38
N PHE A 296 13.31 -9.28 1.29
CA PHE A 296 14.04 -9.71 2.47
C PHE A 296 14.36 -8.56 3.42
N TYR A 297 14.66 -7.36 2.91
CA TYR A 297 14.85 -6.19 3.76
C TYR A 297 13.59 -5.87 4.56
N GLU A 298 12.42 -5.85 3.93
CA GLU A 298 11.15 -5.57 4.61
C GLU A 298 10.74 -6.66 5.60
N LEU A 299 11.00 -7.93 5.28
CA LEU A 299 10.80 -9.02 6.24
C LEU A 299 11.70 -8.84 7.47
N MET A 300 12.95 -8.41 7.28
CA MET A 300 13.85 -8.12 8.39
C MET A 300 13.39 -6.91 9.21
N THR A 301 12.92 -5.82 8.59
CA THR A 301 12.40 -4.67 9.35
C THR A 301 11.16 -5.02 10.16
N GLN A 302 10.36 -5.98 9.71
CA GLN A 302 9.23 -6.54 10.47
C GLN A 302 9.63 -7.61 11.49
N GLY A 303 10.92 -7.90 11.64
CA GLY A 303 11.43 -8.83 12.66
C GLY A 303 11.24 -10.31 12.32
N LYS A 304 10.96 -10.65 11.06
CA LYS A 304 10.84 -12.02 10.56
C LYS A 304 12.25 -12.62 10.44
N ALA A 305 12.69 -13.31 11.49
CA ALA A 305 14.04 -13.85 11.58
C ALA A 305 14.22 -15.18 10.84
N GLU A 306 13.15 -15.96 10.70
CA GLU A 306 13.17 -17.27 10.04
C GLU A 306 12.07 -17.34 9.00
N VAL A 307 12.48 -17.54 7.75
CA VAL A 307 11.58 -17.52 6.60
C VAL A 307 11.80 -18.78 5.79
N HIS A 308 10.72 -19.46 5.46
CA HIS A 308 10.70 -20.59 4.55
C HIS A 308 10.13 -20.16 3.21
N LEU A 309 10.81 -20.50 2.12
CA LEU A 309 10.42 -20.22 0.75
C LEU A 309 10.50 -21.49 -0.09
N HIS A 310 9.46 -21.73 -0.88
CA HIS A 310 9.48 -22.79 -1.88
C HIS A 310 10.27 -22.36 -3.12
N ALA A 311 11.24 -23.20 -3.49
CA ALA A 311 12.05 -22.97 -4.69
C ALA A 311 11.22 -23.06 -5.96
N GLU A 312 10.15 -23.86 -5.98
CA GLU A 312 9.26 -23.95 -7.16
C GLU A 312 8.54 -22.62 -7.42
N ASP A 313 8.09 -21.94 -6.37
CA ASP A 313 7.46 -20.62 -6.48
C ASP A 313 8.46 -19.54 -6.92
N ALA A 314 9.70 -19.62 -6.44
CA ALA A 314 10.73 -18.63 -6.71
C ALA A 314 11.44 -18.83 -8.05
N PHE A 315 11.63 -20.08 -8.48
CA PHE A 315 12.48 -20.47 -9.61
C PHE A 315 11.71 -21.03 -10.80
N ASN A 316 10.40 -21.22 -10.71
CA ASN A 316 9.56 -21.52 -11.87
C ASN A 316 8.55 -20.41 -12.14
N PRO A 317 9.01 -19.22 -12.58
CA PRO A 317 8.15 -18.07 -12.79
C PRO A 317 7.20 -18.33 -13.95
N ILE A 318 5.92 -18.58 -13.66
CA ILE A 318 4.87 -18.74 -14.66
C ILE A 318 4.25 -17.38 -15.02
N ASN A 319 3.99 -17.19 -16.31
CA ASN A 319 3.30 -16.00 -16.82
C ASN A 319 1.77 -16.20 -16.78
N HIS A 320 1.03 -15.17 -17.20
CA HIS A 320 -0.44 -15.17 -17.29
C HIS A 320 -1.06 -16.20 -18.25
N THR A 321 -0.25 -17.02 -18.94
CA THR A 321 -0.70 -18.14 -19.80
C THR A 321 -0.35 -19.50 -19.19
N GLY A 322 0.23 -19.54 -17.99
CA GLY A 322 0.72 -20.76 -17.35
C GLY A 322 2.06 -21.27 -17.90
N ASN A 323 2.66 -20.55 -18.85
CA ASN A 323 3.96 -20.89 -19.43
C ASN A 323 5.09 -20.23 -18.63
N SER A 324 6.30 -20.79 -18.70
CA SER A 324 7.46 -20.15 -18.09
C SER A 324 7.67 -18.75 -18.67
N THR A 325 7.92 -17.78 -17.79
CA THR A 325 8.15 -16.38 -18.13
C THR A 325 9.51 -16.19 -18.81
N TYR A 326 10.46 -17.09 -18.53
CA TYR A 326 11.81 -17.01 -19.05
C TYR A 326 12.24 -18.32 -19.69
N ASP A 327 13.32 -18.26 -20.47
CA ASP A 327 13.96 -19.47 -20.96
C ASP A 327 14.62 -20.27 -19.81
N ASN A 328 14.92 -21.53 -20.08
CA ASN A 328 15.59 -22.41 -19.11
C ASN A 328 16.97 -21.88 -18.67
N LYS A 329 17.62 -21.01 -19.45
CA LYS A 329 18.93 -20.45 -19.10
C LYS A 329 18.79 -19.43 -17.99
N PHE A 330 17.81 -18.53 -18.07
CA PHE A 330 17.56 -17.54 -17.04
C PHE A 330 16.99 -18.18 -15.77
N VAL A 331 16.09 -19.17 -15.89
CA VAL A 331 15.56 -19.92 -14.74
C VAL A 331 16.68 -20.49 -13.87
N LYS A 332 17.74 -21.05 -14.48
CA LYS A 332 18.93 -21.55 -13.76
C LYS A 332 19.72 -20.47 -13.01
N LEU A 333 19.52 -19.19 -13.33
CA LEU A 333 20.20 -18.06 -12.69
C LEU A 333 19.36 -17.40 -11.57
N LEU A 334 18.07 -17.71 -11.47
CA LEU A 334 17.20 -17.18 -10.41
C LEU A 334 17.70 -17.45 -8.99
N PRO A 335 18.24 -18.64 -8.65
CA PRO A 335 18.81 -18.87 -7.33
C PRO A 335 19.93 -17.89 -7.00
N ALA A 336 20.81 -17.62 -7.96
CA ALA A 336 21.88 -16.63 -7.79
C ALA A 336 21.36 -15.22 -7.54
N TYR A 337 20.31 -14.79 -8.24
CA TYR A 337 19.72 -13.47 -8.03
C TYR A 337 19.00 -13.34 -6.70
N LEU A 338 18.33 -14.40 -6.23
CA LEU A 338 17.76 -14.46 -4.89
C LEU A 338 18.84 -14.31 -3.83
N LEU A 339 19.93 -15.06 -3.95
CA LEU A 339 21.04 -15.04 -3.00
C LEU A 339 21.76 -13.70 -2.96
N ASN A 340 21.97 -13.07 -4.13
CA ASN A 340 22.49 -11.71 -4.22
C ASN A 340 21.52 -10.70 -3.60
N GLY A 341 20.21 -10.89 -3.80
CA GLY A 341 19.17 -10.10 -3.15
C GLY A 341 19.26 -10.16 -1.63
N LEU A 342 19.41 -11.36 -1.06
CA LEU A 342 19.62 -11.54 0.38
C LEU A 342 20.90 -10.84 0.87
N CYS A 343 22.01 -10.98 0.15
CA CYS A 343 23.26 -10.27 0.48
C CYS A 343 23.05 -8.75 0.55
N LYS A 344 22.38 -8.19 -0.46
CA LYS A 344 22.09 -6.74 -0.54
C LYS A 344 21.10 -6.30 0.54
N ALA A 345 20.10 -7.11 0.87
CA ALA A 345 19.15 -6.83 1.95
C ALA A 345 19.88 -6.68 3.30
N VAL A 346 20.86 -7.55 3.58
CA VAL A 346 21.68 -7.48 4.80
C VAL A 346 22.57 -6.23 4.82
N GLN A 347 23.16 -5.86 3.68
CA GLN A 347 23.94 -4.61 3.55
C GLN A 347 23.07 -3.37 3.76
N GLN A 348 21.86 -3.38 3.19
CA GLN A 348 20.88 -2.32 3.35
C GLN A 348 20.40 -2.23 4.80
N ALA A 349 20.07 -3.35 5.45
CA ALA A 349 19.74 -3.42 6.87
C ALA A 349 20.83 -2.84 7.76
N SER A 350 22.09 -3.17 7.47
CA SER A 350 23.25 -2.67 8.22
C SER A 350 23.43 -1.16 8.05
N SER A 351 23.16 -0.64 6.86
CA SER A 351 23.23 0.80 6.56
C SER A 351 22.07 1.57 7.20
N ALA A 352 20.86 1.00 7.14
CA ALA A 352 19.63 1.61 7.66
C ALA A 352 19.61 1.79 9.19
N LEU A 353 20.43 1.03 9.94
CA LEU A 353 20.60 1.27 11.38
C LEU A 353 21.19 2.65 11.71
N LYS A 354 21.81 3.32 10.73
CA LYS A 354 22.35 4.68 10.86
C LYS A 354 21.38 5.76 10.37
N ASP A 355 20.21 5.36 9.87
CA ASP A 355 19.20 6.27 9.32
C ASP A 355 18.22 6.71 10.41
N ASP A 356 18.15 8.02 10.63
CA ASP A 356 17.27 8.64 11.63
C ASP A 356 15.79 8.53 11.25
N MET A 357 15.46 8.31 9.97
CA MET A 357 14.09 8.22 9.47
C MET A 357 13.44 6.84 9.69
N LEU A 358 14.21 5.82 10.08
CA LEU A 358 13.67 4.49 10.33
C LEU A 358 12.95 4.44 11.69
N SER A 359 11.78 3.80 11.76
CA SER A 359 11.04 3.68 13.02
C SER A 359 11.84 2.89 14.07
N GLU A 360 11.66 3.23 15.35
CA GLU A 360 12.40 2.58 16.45
C GLU A 360 12.12 1.07 16.52
N ILE A 361 10.90 0.64 16.18
CA ILE A 361 10.53 -0.78 16.11
C ILE A 361 11.34 -1.46 14.99
N ALA A 362 11.41 -0.85 13.81
CA ALA A 362 12.18 -1.40 12.69
C ALA A 362 13.68 -1.44 12.99
N LYS A 363 14.24 -0.39 13.61
CA LYS A 363 15.65 -0.38 14.09
C LYS A 363 15.92 -1.53 15.06
N LYS A 364 15.06 -1.72 16.07
CA LYS A 364 15.18 -2.81 17.04
C LYS A 364 15.12 -4.18 16.38
N ASN A 365 14.22 -4.37 15.43
CA ASN A 365 14.08 -5.61 14.67
C ASN A 365 15.33 -5.91 13.82
N LEU A 366 15.80 -4.92 13.04
CA LEU A 366 17.02 -5.04 12.26
C LEU A 366 18.23 -5.34 13.14
N GLN A 367 18.39 -4.63 14.26
CA GLN A 367 19.48 -4.86 15.19
C GLN A 367 19.42 -6.28 15.79
N LYS A 368 18.22 -6.75 16.17
CA LYS A 368 18.02 -8.14 16.63
C LYS A 368 18.42 -9.13 15.56
N ILE A 369 18.01 -8.96 14.31
CA ILE A 369 18.32 -9.86 13.21
C ILE A 369 19.81 -9.86 12.87
N LEU A 370 20.44 -8.70 12.77
CA LEU A 370 21.88 -8.61 12.50
C LEU A 370 22.71 -9.20 13.65
N ASN A 371 22.21 -9.15 14.89
CA ASN A 371 22.89 -9.69 16.06
C ASN A 371 22.63 -11.17 16.33
N LYS A 372 21.42 -11.68 16.08
CA LYS A 372 21.02 -13.07 16.37
C LYS A 372 21.06 -13.96 15.13
N GLY A 373 20.81 -13.40 13.97
CA GLY A 373 20.79 -14.08 12.69
C GLY A 373 19.46 -13.96 11.96
N PHE A 374 19.52 -14.31 10.68
CA PHE A 374 18.39 -14.54 9.80
C PHE A 374 18.57 -15.90 9.15
N VAL A 375 17.53 -16.71 9.07
CA VAL A 375 17.58 -18.04 8.45
C VAL A 375 16.58 -18.09 7.30
N LEU A 376 17.08 -18.34 6.10
CA LEU A 376 16.26 -18.67 4.94
C LEU A 376 16.26 -20.19 4.73
N TYR A 377 15.10 -20.81 4.86
CA TYR A 377 14.87 -22.19 4.43
C TYR A 377 14.39 -22.19 2.99
N LEU A 378 15.08 -22.89 2.10
CA LEU A 378 14.75 -23.00 0.68
C LEU A 378 14.55 -24.47 0.33
N THR A 379 13.32 -24.86 -0.02
CA THR A 379 12.98 -26.28 -0.24
C THR A 379 12.43 -26.54 -1.63
N LYS A 380 12.68 -27.75 -2.16
CA LYS A 380 12.10 -28.25 -3.42
C LYS A 380 11.74 -29.73 -3.29
N ALA A 381 10.68 -30.19 -3.94
CA ALA A 381 10.25 -31.59 -3.85
C ALA A 381 11.17 -32.55 -4.63
N SER A 382 11.61 -32.13 -5.82
CA SER A 382 12.31 -32.97 -6.80
C SER A 382 13.85 -32.97 -6.72
N GLY A 383 14.45 -32.26 -5.78
CA GLY A 383 15.91 -32.17 -5.65
C GLY A 383 16.35 -31.12 -4.63
N ASN A 384 17.66 -30.90 -4.50
CA ASN A 384 18.16 -29.74 -3.73
C ASN A 384 18.14 -28.49 -4.64
N PRO A 385 17.54 -27.38 -4.20
CA PRO A 385 17.31 -26.21 -5.05
C PRO A 385 18.57 -25.49 -5.54
N LEU A 386 19.76 -25.81 -5.01
CA LEU A 386 21.04 -25.21 -5.41
C LEU A 386 22.05 -26.21 -6.00
N LYS A 387 21.68 -27.48 -6.19
CA LYS A 387 22.57 -28.53 -6.76
C LYS A 387 22.24 -28.91 -8.21
N GLU A 388 21.25 -28.28 -8.83
CA GLU A 388 20.74 -28.63 -10.18
C GLU A 388 21.33 -27.80 -11.34
#